data_AF-A0A7W7YGT0-F1
#
_entry.id   AF-A0A7W7YGT0-F1
#
_cell.length_a   1.000
_cell.length_b   1.000
_cell.length_c   1.000
_cell.angle_alpha   90.00
_cell.angle_beta   90.00
_cell.angle_gamma   90.00
#
_symmetry.space_group_name_H-M   'P 1'
#
loop_
_entity.id
_entity.type
_entity.pdbx_description
1 polymer ?
#
loop_
_entity_poly.entity_id
_entity_poly.type
_entity_poly.pdbx_seq_one_letter_code
_entity_poly.pdbx_strand_id
1 'polypeptide(L)' 'METLATTPVPADLVGSFRSFGEYGPVYQITDRVNGQKVHVVVVQTGEELDYPIEQAIQDPAAR' A
#
# COMPACT_ATOMS: atom_id res chain seq x y z
N MET A 1 13.43 -21.99 21.42
CA MET A 1 13.73 -21.81 19.98
C MET A 1 12.57 -21.01 19.41
N GLU A 2 12.70 -19.69 19.42
CA GLU A 2 11.66 -18.77 18.94
C GLU A 2 11.56 -18.89 17.41
N THR A 3 10.41 -19.34 16.94
CA THR A 3 10.08 -19.36 15.52
C THR A 3 9.95 -17.93 15.03
N LEU A 4 10.95 -17.45 14.31
CA LEU A 4 10.88 -16.24 13.50
C LEU A 4 9.82 -16.46 12.43
N ALA A 5 8.58 -16.04 12.70
CA ALA A 5 7.54 -15.95 11.70
C ALA A 5 7.97 -14.89 10.68
N THR A 6 8.72 -15.30 9.65
CA THR A 6 8.85 -14.53 8.41
C THR A 6 7.48 -14.58 7.76
N THR A 7 6.62 -13.63 8.12
CA THR A 7 5.38 -13.38 7.39
C THR A 7 5.78 -13.13 5.94
N PRO A 8 5.36 -13.95 4.98
CA PRO A 8 5.64 -13.68 3.58
C PRO A 8 4.99 -12.33 3.26
N VAL A 9 5.80 -11.33 2.94
CA VAL A 9 5.31 -10.03 2.45
C VAL A 9 4.45 -10.37 1.23
N PRO A 10 3.13 -10.11 1.25
CA PRO A 10 2.28 -10.55 0.17
C PRO A 10 2.73 -9.90 -1.13
N ALA A 11 2.56 -10.69 -2.19
CA ALA A 11 2.88 -10.42 -3.57
C ALA A 11 2.54 -8.98 -4.00
N ASP A 12 3.41 -8.44 -4.83
CA ASP A 12 3.21 -7.27 -5.70
C ASP A 12 1.99 -6.38 -5.39
N LEU A 13 2.19 -5.40 -4.52
CA LEU A 13 1.20 -4.37 -4.22
C LEU A 13 0.90 -3.46 -5.42
N VAL A 14 1.81 -3.41 -6.41
CA VAL A 14 1.62 -2.59 -7.61
C VAL A 14 0.41 -3.11 -8.39
N GLY A 15 -0.49 -2.19 -8.75
CA GLY A 15 -1.78 -2.49 -9.37
C GLY A 15 -2.92 -2.75 -8.37
N SER A 16 -2.64 -2.79 -7.06
CA SER A 16 -3.69 -2.95 -6.04
C SER A 16 -4.32 -1.62 -5.65
N PHE A 17 -5.58 -1.70 -5.21
CA PHE A 17 -6.37 -0.57 -4.73
C PHE A 17 -6.61 -0.73 -3.22
N ARG A 18 -6.36 0.34 -2.48
CA ARG A 18 -6.47 0.39 -1.03
C ARG A 18 -7.05 1.73 -0.59
N SER A 19 -7.48 1.83 0.66
CA SER A 19 -7.99 3.09 1.23
C SER A 19 -7.06 3.59 2.31
N PHE A 20 -6.89 4.91 2.44
CA PHE A 20 -6.14 5.48 3.56
C PHE A 20 -6.91 5.27 4.88
N GLY A 21 -6.59 4.20 5.60
CA GLY A 21 -7.39 3.73 6.73
C GLY A 21 -8.84 3.36 6.37
N GLU A 22 -9.68 3.18 7.39
CA GLU A 22 -11.05 2.67 7.23
C GLU A 22 -12.00 3.65 6.51
N TYR A 23 -11.75 4.96 6.60
CA TYR A 23 -12.65 6.01 6.11
C TYR A 23 -11.99 6.97 5.10
N GLY A 24 -10.73 6.76 4.73
CA GLY A 24 -10.02 7.64 3.81
C GLY A 24 -10.30 7.34 2.34
N PRO A 25 -9.76 8.19 1.44
CA PRO A 25 -9.94 8.01 0.01
C PRO A 25 -9.24 6.76 -0.50
N VAL A 26 -9.68 6.29 -1.68
CA VAL A 26 -9.11 5.11 -2.32
C VAL A 26 -7.91 5.58 -3.14
N TYR A 27 -6.82 4.85 -3.06
CA TYR A 27 -5.64 5.05 -3.87
C TYR A 27 -5.25 3.76 -4.59
N GLN A 28 -4.64 3.91 -5.74
CA GLN A 28 -3.99 2.84 -6.48
C GLN A 28 -2.49 2.89 -6.21
N ILE A 29 -1.88 1.75 -5.97
CA ILE A 29 -0.42 1.63 -5.93
C ILE A 29 0.07 1.44 -7.36
N THR A 30 0.90 2.36 -7.85
CA THR A 30 1.33 2.40 -9.25
C THR A 30 2.80 2.02 -9.43
N ASP A 31 3.65 2.24 -8.42
CA ASP A 31 5.07 1.90 -8.51
C ASP A 31 5.71 1.62 -7.13
N ARG A 32 6.94 1.11 -7.11
CA ARG A 32 7.75 0.91 -5.89
C ARG A 32 8.89 1.92 -5.84
N VAL A 33 8.98 2.64 -4.74
CA VAL A 33 10.03 3.62 -4.51
C VAL A 33 11.00 3.10 -3.44
N ASN A 34 12.20 2.72 -3.88
CA ASN A 34 13.35 2.38 -3.02
C ASN A 34 13.07 1.33 -1.93
N GLY A 35 12.13 0.40 -2.15
CA GLY A 35 11.79 -0.69 -1.23
C GLY A 35 11.11 -0.29 0.09
N GLN A 36 11.04 1.00 0.40
CA GLN A 36 10.47 1.56 1.64
C GLN A 36 9.17 2.33 1.40
N LYS A 37 8.97 2.78 0.16
CA LYS A 37 7.80 3.54 -0.25
C LYS A 37 7.19 2.93 -1.50
N VAL A 38 5.95 3.29 -1.75
CA VAL A 38 5.24 3.02 -2.99
C VAL A 38 4.74 4.33 -3.56
N HIS A 39 4.75 4.44 -4.87
CA HIS A 39 4.09 5.56 -5.54
C HIS A 39 2.60 5.22 -5.61
N VAL A 40 1.75 6.17 -5.22
CA VAL A 40 0.29 5.98 -5.22
C VAL A 40 -0.42 7.14 -5.87
N VAL A 41 -1.57 6.84 -6.47
CA VAL A 41 -2.47 7.82 -7.08
C VAL A 41 -3.83 7.74 -6.39
N VAL A 42 -4.30 8.84 -5.82
CA VAL A 42 -5.63 8.94 -5.21
C VAL A 42 -6.69 8.90 -6.31
N VAL A 43 -7.56 7.90 -6.28
CA VAL A 43 -8.52 7.63 -7.37
C VAL A 43 -9.51 8.77 -7.58
N GLN A 44 -9.96 9.42 -6.49
CA GLN A 44 -10.95 10.49 -6.57
C GLN A 44 -10.41 11.80 -7.15
N THR A 45 -9.12 12.09 -6.97
CA THR A 45 -8.54 13.41 -7.28
C THR A 45 -7.44 13.37 -8.33
N GLY A 46 -6.84 12.20 -8.56
CA GLY A 46 -5.62 12.05 -9.35
C GLY A 46 -4.35 12.55 -8.65
N GLU A 47 -4.41 12.87 -7.36
CA GLU A 47 -3.24 13.31 -6.60
C GLU A 47 -2.22 12.18 -6.46
N GLU A 48 -0.95 12.48 -6.71
CA GLU A 48 0.16 11.52 -6.71
C GLU A 48 1.08 11.77 -5.52
N LEU A 49 1.46 10.72 -4.79
CA LEU A 49 2.38 10.83 -3.66
C LEU A 49 3.17 9.55 -3.43
N ASP A 50 4.32 9.69 -2.75
CA ASP A 50 5.07 8.54 -2.24
C ASP A 50 4.62 8.21 -0.82
N TYR A 51 4.11 7.00 -0.64
CA TYR A 51 3.50 6.55 0.60
C TYR A 51 4.28 5.37 1.22
N PRO A 52 4.45 5.30 2.56
CA PRO A 52 5.23 4.24 3.19
C PRO A 52 4.64 2.85 2.93
N ILE A 53 5.47 1.91 2.49
CA ILE A 53 5.00 0.55 2.18
C ILE A 53 4.42 -0.15 3.41
N GLU A 54 4.96 0.14 4.60
CA GLU A 54 4.48 -0.43 5.86
C GLU A 54 3.04 0.00 6.19
N GLN A 55 2.69 1.25 5.92
CA GLN A 55 1.32 1.73 6.07
C GLN A 55 0.43 1.16 4.96
N ALA A 56 0.94 1.18 3.72
CA ALA A 56 0.24 0.67 2.56
C ALA A 56 -0.16 -0.81 2.70
N ILE A 57 0.58 -1.64 3.45
CA ILE A 57 0.25 -3.06 3.72
C ILE A 57 -0.83 -3.22 4.79
N GLN A 58 -0.93 -2.27 5.73
CA GLN A 58 -1.90 -2.28 6.82
C GLN A 58 -3.26 -1.71 6.41
N ASP A 59 -3.27 -0.83 5.42
CA ASP A 59 -4.49 -0.21 4.91
C ASP A 59 -5.51 -1.27 4.41
N PRO A 60 -6.82 -1.05 4.54
CA PRO A 60 -7.80 -1.99 4.03
C PRO A 60 -7.77 -2.05 2.50
N ALA A 61 -8.02 -3.23 1.93
CA ALA A 61 -8.30 -3.35 0.50
C ALA A 61 -9.57 -2.55 0.16
N ALA A 62 -9.55 -1.83 -0.97
CA ALA A 62 -10.74 -1.15 -1.45
C ALA A 62 -11.84 -2.18 -1.76
N ARG A 63 -13.08 -1.86 -1.38
CA ARG A 63 -14.27 -2.68 -1.66
C ARG A 63 -14.93 -2.28 -2.97
#